data_AF-A0A257ADW1-F1
#
_entry.id   AF-A0A257ADW1-F1
#
_cell.length_a   1.000
_cell.length_b   1.000
_cell.length_c   1.000
_cell.angle_alpha   90.00
_cell.angle_beta   90.00
_cell.angle_gamma   90.00
#
_symmetry.space_group_name_H-M   'P 1'
#
loop_
_entity.id
_entity.type
_entity.pdbx_description
1 polymer ?
#
loop_
_entity_poly.entity_id
_entity_poly.type
_entity_poly.pdbx_seq_one_letter_code
_entity_poly.pdbx_strand_id
1 'polypeptide(L)'
;MKAPCEYIVKYFLPALRAVVAEGLIECYGLSETEVAKVMGLSQPAVSYYRKAKRGTKMYRIVKENRELHPLIAKLTEVLYSGDKEGARRVLKEICCLARDIGLIPLRE
;
A
#
# COMPACT_ATOMS: atom_id res chain seq x y z
N MET A 1 -15.13 -1.64 -20.72
CA MET A 1 -15.07 -1.17 -19.31
C MET A 1 -14.25 -2.16 -18.51
N LYS A 2 -13.21 -1.73 -17.78
CA LYS A 2 -12.59 -2.57 -16.75
C LYS A 2 -13.40 -2.39 -15.48
N ALA A 3 -13.76 -3.47 -14.80
CA ALA A 3 -14.49 -3.37 -13.55
C ALA A 3 -13.65 -2.63 -12.49
N PRO A 4 -14.26 -1.87 -11.57
CA PRO A 4 -13.54 -1.20 -10.49
C PRO A 4 -12.61 -2.14 -9.70
N CYS A 5 -13.05 -3.37 -9.48
CA CYS A 5 -12.23 -4.38 -8.82
C CYS A 5 -10.93 -4.67 -9.61
N GLU A 6 -11.00 -4.81 -10.93
CA GLU A 6 -9.83 -5.04 -11.79
C GLU A 6 -8.84 -3.89 -11.71
N TYR A 7 -9.32 -2.65 -11.65
CA TYR A 7 -8.47 -1.47 -11.47
C TYR A 7 -7.74 -1.49 -10.12
N ILE A 8 -8.46 -1.83 -9.04
CA ILE A 8 -7.91 -1.92 -7.69
C ILE A 8 -6.77 -2.94 -7.64
N VAL A 9 -6.98 -4.15 -8.17
CA VAL A 9 -5.96 -5.22 -8.09
C VAL A 9 -4.76 -4.93 -9.01
N LYS A 10 -4.96 -4.28 -10.16
CA LYS A 10 -3.88 -4.01 -11.13
C LYS A 10 -3.06 -2.78 -10.81
N TYR A 11 -3.65 -1.75 -10.19
CA TYR A 11 -2.99 -0.46 -10.02
C TYR A 11 -2.90 -0.02 -8.56
N PHE A 12 -4.04 0.04 -7.84
CA PHE A 12 -4.08 0.63 -6.51
C PHE A 12 -3.37 -0.25 -5.45
N LEU A 13 -3.73 -1.52 -5.32
CA LEU A 13 -3.12 -2.41 -4.32
C LEU A 13 -1.61 -2.62 -4.52
N PRO A 14 -1.10 -2.81 -5.75
CA PRO A 14 0.35 -2.88 -5.97
C PRO A 14 1.07 -1.59 -5.57
N ALA A 15 0.49 -0.42 -5.89
CA ALA A 15 1.05 0.87 -5.49
C ALA A 15 1.07 1.03 -3.97
N LEU A 16 -0.06 0.79 -3.29
CA LEU A 16 -0.16 0.87 -1.83
C LEU A 16 0.86 -0.05 -1.14
N ARG A 17 0.95 -1.32 -1.56
CA ARG A 17 1.92 -2.27 -1.01
C ARG A 17 3.36 -1.83 -1.23
N ALA A 18 3.67 -1.21 -2.37
CA ALA A 18 5.00 -0.70 -2.65
C ALA A 18 5.37 0.49 -1.74
N VAL A 19 4.44 1.40 -1.44
CA VAL A 19 4.66 2.51 -0.51
C VAL A 19 4.82 1.99 0.92
N VAL A 20 3.96 1.07 1.38
CA VAL A 20 4.07 0.48 2.73
C VAL A 20 5.38 -0.29 2.91
N ALA A 21 5.76 -1.12 1.92
CA ALA A 21 7.03 -1.84 1.96
C ALA A 21 8.24 -0.88 2.00
N GLU A 22 8.14 0.27 1.33
CA GLU A 22 9.15 1.33 1.44
C GLU A 22 9.26 1.90 2.84
N GLY A 23 8.12 2.29 3.44
CA GLY A 23 8.09 2.82 4.79
C GLY A 23 8.67 1.84 5.81
N LEU A 24 8.38 0.54 5.67
CA LEU A 24 8.95 -0.49 6.55
C LEU A 24 10.48 -0.59 6.43
N ILE A 25 11.03 -0.42 5.23
CA ILE A 25 12.49 -0.47 5.00
C ILE A 25 13.15 0.83 5.45
N GLU A 26 12.62 1.98 5.04
CA GLU A 26 13.25 3.28 5.23
C GLU A 26 13.09 3.81 6.66
N CYS A 27 11.93 3.60 7.30
CA CYS A 27 11.67 4.11 8.66
C CYS A 27 12.10 3.14 9.76
N TYR A 28 12.07 1.82 9.49
CA TYR A 28 12.33 0.79 10.51
C TYR A 28 13.54 -0.10 10.20
N GLY A 29 14.23 0.12 9.08
CA GLY A 29 15.46 -0.60 8.74
C GLY A 29 15.26 -2.08 8.41
N LEU A 30 14.03 -2.53 8.12
CA LEU A 30 13.74 -3.93 7.86
C LEU A 30 14.34 -4.41 6.53
N SER A 31 14.84 -5.64 6.50
CA SER A 31 15.20 -6.33 5.26
C SER A 31 13.95 -6.73 4.45
N GLU A 32 14.11 -6.99 3.14
CA GLU A 32 12.99 -7.44 2.29
C GLU A 32 12.31 -8.72 2.82
N THR A 33 13.09 -9.59 3.47
CA THR A 33 12.60 -10.83 4.10
C THR A 33 11.76 -10.54 5.34
N GLU A 34 12.15 -9.57 6.16
CA GLU A 34 11.39 -9.18 7.35
C GLU A 34 10.10 -8.45 6.96
N VAL A 35 10.17 -7.56 5.97
CA VAL A 35 8.99 -6.91 5.38
C VAL A 35 8.00 -7.95 4.87
N ALA A 36 8.49 -8.99 4.17
CA ALA A 36 7.65 -10.07 3.67
C ALA A 36 6.92 -10.79 4.82
N LYS A 37 7.62 -11.07 5.93
CA LYS A 37 7.01 -11.68 7.13
C LYS A 37 5.94 -10.78 7.75
N VAL A 38 6.24 -9.50 7.94
CA VAL A 38 5.32 -8.51 8.53
C VAL A 38 4.07 -8.34 7.68
N MET A 39 4.23 -8.27 6.36
CA MET A 39 3.11 -8.08 5.42
C MET A 39 2.37 -9.38 5.07
N GLY A 40 2.87 -10.55 5.50
CA GLY A 40 2.32 -11.86 5.12
C GLY A 40 2.46 -12.16 3.62
N LEU A 41 3.57 -11.73 3.00
CA LEU A 41 3.86 -11.88 1.58
C LEU A 41 5.11 -12.74 1.35
N SER A 42 5.40 -13.08 0.09
CA SER A 42 6.67 -13.68 -0.27
C SER A 42 7.77 -12.61 -0.42
N GLN A 43 9.02 -12.94 -0.10
CA GLN A 43 10.14 -12.02 -0.33
C GLN A 43 10.27 -11.59 -1.81
N PRO A 44 10.04 -12.47 -2.81
CA PRO A 44 9.99 -12.05 -4.20
C PRO A 44 8.93 -10.99 -4.51
N ALA A 45 7.77 -11.03 -3.84
CA ALA A 45 6.74 -10.01 -4.02
C ALA A 45 7.20 -8.63 -3.50
N VAL A 46 7.91 -8.60 -2.36
CA VAL A 46 8.50 -7.36 -1.82
C VAL A 46 9.58 -6.83 -2.75
N SER A 47 10.47 -7.70 -3.23
CA SER A 47 11.50 -7.33 -4.20
C SER A 47 10.90 -6.79 -5.50
N TYR A 48 9.82 -7.42 -5.98
CA TYR A 48 9.05 -6.94 -7.13
C TYR A 48 8.49 -5.55 -6.87
N TYR A 49 7.85 -5.30 -5.73
CA TYR A 49 7.33 -3.98 -5.40
C TYR A 49 8.41 -2.92 -5.35
N ARG A 50 9.61 -3.23 -4.85
CA ARG A 50 10.76 -2.31 -4.84
C ARG A 50 11.24 -1.95 -6.25
N LYS A 51 11.27 -2.92 -7.17
CA LYS A 51 11.68 -2.71 -8.57
C LYS A 51 10.59 -2.03 -9.40
N ALA A 52 9.32 -2.39 -9.17
CA ALA A 52 8.17 -1.92 -9.93
C ALA A 52 7.79 -0.44 -9.65
N LYS A 53 8.39 0.21 -8.64
CA LYS A 53 8.22 1.64 -8.33
C LYS A 53 8.64 2.54 -9.50
N ARG A 54 9.65 2.11 -10.28
CA ARG A 54 10.18 2.89 -11.40
C ARG A 54 9.20 2.82 -12.58
N GLY A 55 8.46 3.92 -12.81
CA GLY A 55 7.57 4.08 -13.97
C GLY A 55 6.07 3.89 -13.70
N THR A 56 5.66 3.52 -12.48
CA THR A 56 4.24 3.38 -12.13
C THR A 56 3.63 4.72 -11.69
N LYS A 57 2.79 5.31 -12.55
CA LYS A 57 2.02 6.54 -12.25
C LYS A 57 1.25 6.43 -10.92
N MET A 58 0.61 5.29 -10.67
CA MET A 58 -0.19 5.08 -9.44
C MET A 58 0.67 5.07 -8.17
N TYR A 59 1.89 4.54 -8.22
CA TYR A 59 2.79 4.57 -7.05
C TYR A 59 3.10 6.01 -6.62
N ARG A 60 3.43 6.89 -7.58
CA ARG A 60 3.68 8.32 -7.29
C ARG A 60 2.46 9.00 -6.71
N ILE A 61 1.29 8.77 -7.33
CA ILE A 61 0.03 9.33 -6.86
C ILE A 61 -0.24 8.91 -5.41
N VAL A 62 -0.14 7.62 -5.09
CA VAL A 62 -0.39 7.11 -3.72
C VAL A 62 0.65 7.66 -2.73
N LYS A 63 1.93 7.77 -3.12
CA LYS A 63 3.01 8.27 -2.25
C LYS A 63 2.89 9.76 -1.97
N GLU A 64 2.53 10.56 -2.97
CA GLU A 64 2.51 12.03 -2.90
C GLU A 64 1.14 12.59 -2.45
N ASN A 65 0.10 11.74 -2.39
CA ASN A 65 -1.22 12.17 -1.96
C ASN A 65 -1.22 12.52 -0.46
N ARG A 66 -1.47 13.79 -0.15
CA ARG A 66 -1.43 14.34 1.22
C ARG A 66 -2.47 13.73 2.16
N GLU A 67 -3.60 13.28 1.64
CA GLU A 67 -4.69 12.70 2.44
C GLU A 67 -4.41 11.23 2.78
N LEU A 68 -3.82 10.47 1.84
CA LEU A 68 -3.44 9.08 2.03
C LEU A 68 -2.17 8.92 2.88
N HIS A 69 -1.20 9.82 2.74
CA HIS A 69 0.08 9.74 3.42
C HIS A 69 -0.02 9.47 4.94
N PRO A 70 -0.82 10.20 5.75
CA PRO A 70 -0.92 9.92 7.19
C PRO A 70 -1.50 8.52 7.49
N LEU A 71 -2.45 8.04 6.69
CA LEU A 71 -3.01 6.70 6.86
C LEU A 71 -2.02 5.61 6.46
N ILE A 72 -1.23 5.83 5.41
CA ILE A 72 -0.17 4.89 5.00
C ILE A 72 0.93 4.82 6.05
N ALA A 73 1.34 5.95 6.62
CA ALA A 73 2.29 5.99 7.72
C ALA A 73 1.76 5.22 8.94
N LYS A 74 0.50 5.48 9.33
CA LYS A 74 -0.18 4.74 10.41
C LYS A 74 -0.26 3.24 10.11
N LEU A 75 -0.57 2.84 8.86
CA LEU A 75 -0.60 1.44 8.47
C LEU A 75 0.78 0.79 8.62
N THR A 76 1.84 1.52 8.27
CA THR A 76 3.22 1.05 8.37
C THR A 76 3.62 0.82 9.82
N GLU A 77 3.29 1.77 10.71
CA GLU A 77 3.53 1.66 12.15
C GLU A 77 2.77 0.47 12.76
N VAL A 78 1.49 0.34 12.44
CA VAL A 78 0.65 -0.73 12.97
C VAL A 78 1.13 -2.10 12.49
N LEU A 79 1.55 -2.21 11.22
CA LEU A 79 2.16 -3.43 10.70
C LEU A 79 3.47 -3.75 11.43
N TYR A 80 4.32 -2.77 11.66
CA TYR A 80 5.58 -2.95 12.41
C TYR A 80 5.32 -3.44 13.85
N SER A 81 4.30 -2.89 14.52
CA SER A 81 3.92 -3.30 15.88
C SER A 81 3.29 -4.71 15.97
N GLY A 82 2.91 -5.29 14.83
CA GLY A 82 2.27 -6.60 14.77
C GLY A 82 0.77 -6.61 15.09
N ASP A 83 0.14 -5.45 15.26
CA ASP A 83 -1.30 -5.33 15.47
C ASP A 83 -2.09 -5.56 14.16
N LYS A 84 -2.53 -6.81 13.97
CA LYS A 84 -3.28 -7.24 12.79
C LYS A 84 -4.66 -6.59 12.69
N GLU A 85 -5.34 -6.37 13.81
CA GLU A 85 -6.68 -5.78 13.83
C GLU A 85 -6.63 -4.28 13.52
N GLY A 86 -5.65 -3.57 14.08
CA GLY A 86 -5.34 -2.21 13.69
C GLY A 86 -5.02 -2.10 12.20
N ALA A 87 -4.19 -2.99 11.67
CA ALA A 87 -3.79 -2.95 10.26
C ALA A 87 -5.00 -3.11 9.34
N ARG A 88 -5.93 -4.01 9.71
CA ARG A 88 -7.20 -4.21 8.99
C ARG A 88 -8.08 -2.96 9.02
N ARG A 89 -8.18 -2.28 10.16
CA ARG A 89 -8.96 -1.04 10.30
C ARG A 89 -8.39 0.08 9.43
N VAL A 90 -7.08 0.32 9.52
CA VAL A 90 -6.42 1.38 8.75
C VAL A 90 -6.47 1.08 7.25
N LEU A 91 -6.33 -0.19 6.84
CA LEU A 91 -6.49 -0.56 5.43
C LEU A 91 -7.91 -0.26 4.92
N LYS A 92 -8.95 -0.48 5.73
CA LYS A 92 -10.32 -0.10 5.39
C LYS A 92 -10.47 1.42 5.25
N GLU A 93 -9.90 2.20 6.16
CA GLU A 93 -9.88 3.66 6.09
C GLU A 93 -9.22 4.16 4.79
N ILE A 94 -8.05 3.60 4.43
CA ILE A 94 -7.36 3.89 3.17
C ILE A 94 -8.24 3.61 1.95
N CYS A 95 -8.91 2.46 1.93
CA CYS A 95 -9.80 2.07 0.82
C CYS A 95 -11.01 2.98 0.70
N CYS A 96 -11.60 3.43 1.81
CA CYS A 96 -12.70 4.40 1.82
C CYS A 96 -12.22 5.75 1.29
N LEU A 97 -11.15 6.29 1.85
CA LEU A 97 -10.61 7.58 1.43
C LEU A 97 -10.18 7.58 -0.04
N ALA A 98 -9.49 6.53 -0.50
CA ALA A 98 -9.08 6.39 -1.90
C ALA A 98 -10.28 6.34 -2.87
N ARG A 99 -11.44 5.87 -2.41
CA ARG A 99 -12.68 5.93 -3.18
C ARG A 99 -13.26 7.35 -3.19
N ASP A 100 -13.30 8.01 -2.04
CA ASP A 100 -13.90 9.34 -1.88
C ASP A 100 -13.14 10.41 -2.68
N ILE A 101 -11.81 10.31 -2.74
CA ILE A 101 -10.96 11.22 -3.52
C ILE A 101 -10.78 10.81 -4.99
N GLY A 102 -11.52 9.80 -5.45
CA GLY A 102 -11.58 9.39 -6.86
C GLY A 102 -10.36 8.61 -7.39
N LEU A 103 -9.48 8.10 -6.51
CA LEU A 103 -8.35 7.25 -6.93
C LEU A 103 -8.78 5.84 -7.32
N ILE A 104 -9.85 5.35 -6.71
CA ILE A 104 -10.52 4.11 -7.08
C ILE A 104 -11.79 4.48 -7.85
N PRO A 105 -11.95 4.04 -9.11
CA PRO A 105 -13.18 4.34 -9.86
C PRO A 105 -14.40 3.81 -9.12
N LEU A 106 -15.41 4.66 -8.95
CA LEU A 106 -16.71 4.27 -8.41
C LEU A 106 -17.43 3.35 -9.40
N ARG A 107 -18.31 2.48 -8.88
CA ARG A 107 -19.29 1.81 -9.74
C ARG A 107 -20.12 2.91 -10.40
N GLU A 108 -20.07 2.99 -11.73
CA GLU A 108 -21.20 3.53 -12.51
C GLU A 108 -22.42 2.64 -12.28
#